data_AF-A0A530BGZ5-F1
#
_entry.id   AF-A0A530BGZ5-F1
#
_cell.length_a   1.000
_cell.length_b   1.000
_cell.length_c   1.000
_cell.angle_alpha   90.00
_cell.angle_beta   90.00
_cell.angle_gamma   90.00
#
_symmetry.space_group_name_H-M   'P 1'
#
loop_
_entity.id
_entity.type
_entity.pdbx_description
1 polymer ?
#
loop_
_entity_poly.entity_id
_entity_poly.type
_entity_poly.pdbx_seq_one_letter_code
_entity_poly.pdbx_strand_id
1 'polypeptide(L)'
;LDEKGISRFALLQDALAEGAGSKLHFYAFDLLHLDGWDLRKAPLQKRKALLAELLAGQAANSAIQYSDHVEGDGRGLYEQASDLGLEGVVSKRADAVYQSGRTKSWTKVKAQKTDDFVIAGYTVSDRAEGLAALGMAEFEDGELHYRGKVGTGFDRDMATDLLARLERLTAGATPPEGVPREIMREMHWVKPLLSARVRYSNRTADNAIRHGVFRGLRDVGGLTTPVPVKRKRLIAESDLATIWVTNPERRLFGKTGPTKLDIAVYYALVGDFMLPHIIGRPVSLVRCPTGKPQDCFFQRHAFTGMPPSVAVFESTNSEGETKTYLSVEDAKGYLALAQFGVVEFHTWGTHRTKLDKPDQI
;
A
#
# COMPACT_ATOMS: atom_id res chain seq x y z
N LEU A 1 17.22 11.30 -10.12
CA LEU A 1 16.14 10.27 -10.13
C LEU A 1 15.64 10.12 -8.70
N ASP A 2 14.44 9.59 -8.46
CA ASP A 2 14.03 9.19 -7.10
C ASP A 2 14.73 7.90 -6.64
N GLU A 3 14.49 7.48 -5.40
CA GLU A 3 15.10 6.26 -4.81
C GLU A 3 14.79 4.97 -5.60
N LYS A 4 13.72 4.98 -6.40
CA LYS A 4 13.33 3.85 -7.26
C LYS A 4 13.89 3.98 -8.69
N GLY A 5 14.74 4.98 -8.95
CA GLY A 5 15.31 5.24 -10.27
C GLY A 5 14.36 5.94 -11.25
N ILE A 6 13.22 6.46 -10.79
CA ILE A 6 12.23 7.11 -11.65
C ILE A 6 12.55 8.60 -11.80
N SER A 7 12.39 9.13 -13.01
CA SER A 7 12.57 10.56 -13.27
C SER A 7 11.44 11.38 -12.63
N ARG A 8 11.81 12.37 -11.81
CA ARG A 8 10.89 13.34 -11.19
C ARG A 8 11.31 14.75 -11.56
N PHE A 9 10.36 15.53 -12.06
CA PHE A 9 10.63 16.90 -12.50
C PHE A 9 11.09 17.82 -11.36
N ALA A 10 10.47 17.72 -10.18
CA ALA A 10 10.88 18.49 -9.01
C ALA A 10 12.36 18.23 -8.63
N LEU A 11 12.76 16.96 -8.55
CA LEU A 11 14.16 16.59 -8.26
C LEU A 11 15.15 17.12 -9.31
N LEU A 12 14.72 17.24 -10.57
CA LEU A 12 15.54 17.88 -11.61
C LEU A 12 15.68 19.39 -11.37
N GLN A 13 14.60 20.08 -11.02
CA GLN A 13 14.66 21.51 -10.70
C GLN A 13 15.59 21.78 -9.51
N ASP A 14 15.48 20.97 -8.45
CA ASP A 14 16.33 21.09 -7.26
C ASP A 14 17.79 20.86 -7.62
N ALA A 15 18.11 19.78 -8.35
CA ALA A 15 19.48 19.47 -8.76
C ALA A 15 20.11 20.57 -9.65
N LEU A 16 19.32 21.20 -10.53
CA LEU A 16 19.77 22.32 -11.35
C LEU A 16 20.00 23.59 -10.51
N ALA A 17 19.13 23.87 -9.54
CA ALA A 17 19.27 25.01 -8.64
C ALA A 17 20.49 24.88 -7.71
N GLU A 18 20.76 23.67 -7.23
CA GLU A 18 21.90 23.35 -6.36
C GLU A 18 23.23 23.19 -7.11
N GLY A 19 23.22 23.19 -8.45
CA GLY A 19 24.41 22.89 -9.25
C GLY A 19 24.93 21.46 -9.07
N ALA A 20 24.07 20.53 -8.63
CA ALA A 20 24.41 19.15 -8.30
C ALA A 20 24.51 18.27 -9.57
N GLY A 21 25.45 18.60 -10.46
CA GLY A 21 25.62 17.94 -11.75
C GLY A 21 25.84 16.41 -11.67
N SER A 22 26.42 15.93 -10.58
CA SER A 22 26.60 14.49 -10.31
C SER A 22 25.30 13.70 -10.14
N LYS A 23 24.16 14.38 -9.90
CA LYS A 23 22.83 13.77 -9.78
C LYS A 23 22.07 13.72 -11.12
N LEU A 24 22.64 14.30 -12.19
CA LEU A 24 21.97 14.42 -13.49
C LEU A 24 22.30 13.23 -14.39
N HIS A 25 21.26 12.71 -15.04
CA HIS A 25 21.37 11.68 -16.06
C HIS A 25 20.78 12.19 -17.37
N PHE A 26 21.50 11.96 -18.46
CA PHE A 26 21.07 12.25 -19.83
C PHE A 26 20.65 10.96 -20.52
N TYR A 27 19.34 10.78 -20.70
CA TYR A 27 18.79 9.64 -21.44
C TYR A 27 18.70 9.96 -22.93
N ALA A 28 19.67 9.50 -23.70
CA ALA A 28 19.75 9.67 -25.15
C ALA A 28 18.75 8.75 -25.85
N PHE A 29 17.85 9.32 -26.67
CA PHE A 29 16.76 8.58 -27.33
C PHE A 29 16.79 8.64 -28.87
N ASP A 30 17.70 9.42 -29.45
CA ASP A 30 17.89 9.59 -30.90
C ASP A 30 19.32 10.07 -31.20
N LEU A 31 19.82 9.82 -32.41
CA LEU A 31 21.14 10.25 -32.87
C LEU A 31 20.98 10.99 -34.20
N LEU A 32 21.20 12.30 -34.18
CA LEU A 32 20.94 13.16 -35.34
C LEU A 32 22.20 13.39 -36.19
N HIS A 33 23.38 13.21 -35.61
CA HIS A 33 24.67 13.42 -36.25
C HIS A 33 25.70 12.48 -35.65
N LEU A 34 26.61 11.95 -36.49
CA LEU A 34 27.72 11.11 -36.05
C LEU A 34 28.89 11.32 -37.02
N ASP A 35 30.07 11.66 -36.50
CA ASP A 35 31.33 11.76 -37.26
C ASP A 35 31.24 12.53 -38.59
N GLY A 36 30.55 13.67 -38.58
CA GLY A 36 30.36 14.52 -39.77
C GLY A 36 29.18 14.13 -40.66
N TRP A 37 28.44 13.07 -40.35
CA TRP A 37 27.28 12.60 -41.12
C TRP A 37 25.95 13.06 -40.53
N ASP A 38 25.15 13.82 -41.28
CA ASP A 38 23.78 14.18 -40.91
C ASP A 38 22.84 12.97 -41.06
N LEU A 39 22.38 12.43 -39.93
CA LEU A 39 21.54 11.25 -39.88
C LEU A 39 20.05 11.57 -39.91
N ARG A 40 19.63 12.84 -39.93
CA ARG A 40 18.20 13.22 -39.83
C ARG A 40 17.34 12.59 -40.93
N LYS A 41 17.91 12.36 -42.12
CA LYS A 41 17.22 11.70 -43.26
C LYS A 41 17.21 10.16 -43.18
N ALA A 42 17.95 9.57 -42.24
CA ALA A 42 17.92 8.12 -42.02
C ALA A 42 16.67 7.72 -41.21
N PRO A 43 16.13 6.50 -41.39
CA PRO A 43 15.03 5.98 -40.56
C PRO A 43 15.40 5.90 -39.07
N LEU A 44 14.43 6.11 -38.17
CA LEU A 44 14.64 6.09 -36.71
C LEU A 44 15.32 4.80 -36.24
N GLN A 45 14.94 3.64 -36.76
CA GLN A 45 15.54 2.36 -36.37
C GLN A 45 17.06 2.34 -36.61
N LYS A 46 17.53 2.89 -37.74
CA LYS A 46 18.95 2.98 -38.06
C LYS A 46 19.68 3.98 -37.14
N ARG A 47 19.05 5.12 -36.84
CA ARG A 47 19.61 6.11 -35.89
C ARG A 47 19.73 5.53 -34.48
N LYS A 48 18.72 4.77 -34.02
CA LYS A 48 18.75 4.11 -32.71
C LYS A 48 19.77 2.98 -32.62
N ALA A 49 19.98 2.23 -33.70
CA ALA A 49 21.02 1.19 -33.75
C ALA A 49 22.42 1.80 -33.62
N LEU A 50 22.72 2.86 -34.39
CA LEU A 50 23.98 3.59 -34.27
C LEU A 50 24.17 4.23 -32.89
N LEU A 51 23.10 4.75 -32.29
CA LEU A 51 23.15 5.28 -30.92
C LEU A 51 23.48 4.20 -29.90
N ALA A 52 22.88 3.01 -30.02
CA ALA A 52 23.14 1.89 -29.13
C ALA A 52 24.60 1.42 -29.25
N GLU A 53 25.13 1.33 -30.47
CA GLU A 53 26.53 0.99 -30.73
C GLU A 53 27.48 2.04 -30.15
N LEU A 54 27.21 3.33 -30.36
CA LEU A 54 27.98 4.44 -29.81
C LEU A 54 28.08 4.39 -28.27
N LEU A 55 27.01 3.94 -27.61
CA LEU A 55 26.92 3.88 -26.15
C LEU A 55 27.23 2.50 -25.55
N ALA A 56 27.52 1.48 -26.37
CA ALA A 56 27.68 0.09 -25.91
C ALA A 56 28.83 -0.11 -24.90
N GLY A 57 29.87 0.72 -24.95
CA GLY A 57 31.01 0.68 -24.04
C GLY A 57 30.82 1.46 -22.73
N GLN A 58 29.68 2.12 -22.52
CA GLN A 58 29.43 2.91 -21.32
C GLN A 58 29.09 2.03 -20.13
N ALA A 59 29.62 2.38 -18.95
CA ALA A 59 29.27 1.69 -17.71
C ALA A 59 27.79 1.96 -17.35
N ALA A 60 27.17 1.01 -16.64
CA ALA A 60 25.76 1.11 -16.22
C ALA A 60 25.47 2.37 -15.38
N ASN A 61 26.46 2.93 -14.70
CA ASN A 61 26.37 4.16 -13.91
C ASN A 61 26.78 5.43 -14.67
N SER A 62 26.96 5.38 -16.00
CA SER A 62 27.32 6.54 -16.80
C SER A 62 26.28 7.66 -16.68
N ALA A 63 26.73 8.91 -16.72
CA ALA A 63 25.82 10.06 -16.76
C ALA A 63 24.99 10.08 -18.05
N ILE A 64 25.46 9.43 -19.13
CA ILE A 64 24.72 9.27 -20.38
C ILE A 64 24.20 7.84 -20.47
N GLN A 65 22.89 7.71 -20.69
CA GLN A 65 22.18 6.43 -20.72
C GLN A 65 21.43 6.30 -22.05
N TYR A 66 21.40 5.09 -22.60
CA TYR A 66 20.57 4.80 -23.76
C TYR A 66 19.10 4.63 -23.31
N SER A 67 18.20 5.40 -23.89
CA SER A 67 16.76 5.22 -23.70
C SER A 67 16.29 4.09 -24.62
N ASP A 68 16.14 2.89 -24.07
CA ASP A 68 15.72 1.72 -24.84
C ASP A 68 14.24 1.76 -25.26
N HIS A 69 13.82 0.77 -26.05
CA HIS A 69 12.51 0.68 -26.68
C HIS A 69 12.08 -0.76 -26.92
N VAL A 70 10.78 -0.95 -27.09
CA VAL A 70 10.18 -2.22 -27.51
C VAL A 70 9.64 -2.04 -28.92
N GLU A 71 9.96 -2.98 -29.81
CA GLU A 71 9.32 -3.08 -31.13
C GLU A 71 8.01 -3.87 -30.99
N GLY A 72 6.88 -3.23 -31.34
CA GLY A 72 5.55 -3.82 -31.13
C GLY A 72 5.03 -3.65 -29.69
N ASP A 73 3.91 -4.34 -29.41
CA ASP A 73 3.21 -4.37 -28.11
C ASP A 73 3.16 -3.04 -27.32
N GLY A 74 2.72 -1.97 -27.98
CA GLY A 74 2.59 -0.66 -27.33
C GLY A 74 1.63 -0.67 -26.13
N ARG A 75 0.71 -1.63 -26.07
CA ARG A 75 -0.23 -1.78 -24.95
C ARG A 75 0.47 -2.38 -23.73
N GLY A 76 1.21 -3.47 -23.87
CA GLY A 76 1.98 -4.05 -22.76
C GLY A 76 2.99 -3.07 -22.20
N LEU A 77 3.72 -2.35 -23.06
CA LEU A 77 4.66 -1.31 -22.62
C LEU A 77 3.95 -0.17 -21.86
N TYR A 78 2.77 0.24 -22.31
CA TYR A 78 1.97 1.26 -21.63
C TYR A 78 1.48 0.81 -20.25
N GLU A 79 1.00 -0.43 -20.14
CA GLU A 79 0.55 -1.02 -18.89
C GLU A 79 1.71 -1.12 -17.88
N GLN A 80 2.87 -1.63 -18.30
CA GLN A 80 4.06 -1.66 -17.45
C GLN A 80 4.57 -0.26 -17.06
N ALA A 81 4.62 0.69 -17.99
CA ALA A 81 5.01 2.06 -17.68
C ALA A 81 4.09 2.70 -16.63
N SER A 82 2.80 2.36 -16.67
CA SER A 82 1.82 2.81 -15.68
C SER A 82 2.03 2.16 -14.31
N ASP A 83 2.29 0.85 -14.28
CA ASP A 83 2.53 0.10 -13.04
C ASP A 83 3.86 0.50 -12.37
N LEU A 84 4.88 0.84 -13.15
CA LEU A 84 6.15 1.37 -12.68
C LEU A 84 6.06 2.84 -12.25
N GLY A 85 4.91 3.50 -12.43
CA GLY A 85 4.73 4.92 -12.06
C GLY A 85 5.53 5.89 -12.93
N LEU A 86 5.87 5.50 -14.16
CA LEU A 86 6.48 6.39 -15.16
C LEU A 86 5.44 7.39 -15.68
N GLU A 87 5.88 8.46 -16.36
CA GLU A 87 4.96 9.47 -16.89
C GLU A 87 4.09 8.94 -18.05
N GLY A 88 4.55 7.90 -18.75
CA GLY A 88 3.90 7.33 -19.92
C GLY A 88 4.89 6.82 -20.96
N VAL A 89 4.41 6.68 -22.19
CA VAL A 89 5.18 6.16 -23.33
C VAL A 89 5.19 7.16 -24.48
N VAL A 90 6.24 7.12 -25.29
CA VAL A 90 6.34 7.86 -26.55
C VAL A 90 6.51 6.86 -27.69
N SER A 91 5.44 6.63 -28.43
CA SER A 91 5.48 5.77 -29.62
C SER A 91 6.03 6.56 -30.79
N LYS A 92 7.06 6.02 -31.46
CA LYS A 92 7.71 6.64 -32.62
C LYS A 92 7.67 5.68 -33.80
N ARG A 93 7.31 6.16 -34.99
CA ARG A 93 7.36 5.35 -36.23
C ARG A 93 8.81 4.97 -36.55
N ALA A 94 9.10 3.68 -36.65
CA ALA A 94 10.46 3.15 -36.80
C ALA A 94 11.12 3.53 -38.13
N ASP A 95 10.32 3.67 -39.18
CA ASP A 95 10.73 4.03 -40.54
C ASP A 95 10.81 5.56 -40.76
N ALA A 96 10.38 6.36 -39.80
CA ALA A 96 10.32 7.82 -39.95
C ALA A 96 11.70 8.49 -39.85
N VAL A 97 11.92 9.45 -40.74
CA VAL A 97 13.01 10.42 -40.67
C VAL A 97 12.79 11.41 -39.53
N TYR A 98 13.87 12.03 -39.04
CA TYR A 98 13.75 13.11 -38.06
C TYR A 98 13.30 14.41 -38.73
N GLN A 99 12.28 15.05 -38.17
CA GLN A 99 11.81 16.38 -38.61
C GLN A 99 11.66 17.28 -37.41
N SER A 100 12.26 18.46 -37.48
CA SER A 100 12.10 19.49 -36.46
C SER A 100 10.68 20.04 -36.45
N GLY A 101 10.14 20.34 -35.27
CA GLY A 101 8.80 20.89 -35.10
C GLY A 101 7.71 19.83 -34.93
N ARG A 102 6.46 20.20 -35.22
CA ARG A 102 5.30 19.35 -34.97
C ARG A 102 5.17 18.28 -36.05
N THR A 103 5.18 17.02 -35.64
CA THR A 103 5.01 15.87 -36.56
C THR A 103 3.91 14.92 -36.07
N LYS A 104 3.47 14.02 -36.94
CA LYS A 104 2.55 12.90 -36.60
C LYS A 104 3.30 11.57 -36.40
N SER A 105 4.63 11.59 -36.49
CA SER A 105 5.46 10.39 -36.40
C SER A 105 5.67 9.93 -34.96
N TRP A 106 5.48 10.83 -34.00
CA TRP A 106 5.61 10.59 -32.57
C TRP A 106 4.27 10.81 -31.88
N THR A 107 3.90 9.94 -30.95
CA THR A 107 2.68 10.06 -30.15
C THR A 107 3.03 9.80 -28.69
N LYS A 108 2.81 10.80 -27.83
CA LYS A 108 2.95 10.65 -26.38
C LYS A 108 1.61 10.22 -25.79
N VAL A 109 1.62 9.16 -25.01
CA VAL A 109 0.48 8.71 -24.21
C VAL A 109 0.92 8.72 -22.75
N LYS A 110 0.27 9.54 -21.92
CA LYS A 110 0.56 9.61 -20.49
C LYS A 110 0.04 8.36 -19.79
N ALA A 111 0.90 7.74 -18.98
CA ALA A 111 0.49 6.70 -18.06
C ALA A 111 -0.54 7.26 -17.09
N GLN A 112 -1.56 6.46 -16.80
CA GLN A 112 -2.48 6.78 -15.74
C GLN A 112 -1.82 6.46 -14.40
N LYS A 113 -2.07 7.28 -13.39
CA LYS A 113 -1.56 7.05 -12.05
C LYS A 113 -2.32 5.88 -11.44
N THR A 114 -1.64 5.06 -10.65
CA THR A 114 -2.26 3.95 -9.93
C THR A 114 -1.82 4.02 -8.48
N ASP A 115 -2.78 3.87 -7.56
CA ASP A 115 -2.52 3.91 -6.13
C ASP A 115 -3.58 3.07 -5.38
N ASP A 116 -3.38 2.86 -4.09
CA ASP A 116 -4.30 2.12 -3.25
C ASP A 116 -5.11 3.05 -2.36
N PHE A 117 -6.41 2.76 -2.28
CA PHE A 117 -7.34 3.55 -1.50
C PHE A 117 -8.17 2.64 -0.61
N VAL A 118 -8.49 3.11 0.58
CA VAL A 118 -9.44 2.46 1.47
C VAL A 118 -10.85 2.69 0.91
N ILE A 119 -11.68 1.65 0.94
CA ILE A 119 -13.10 1.75 0.60
C ILE A 119 -13.83 2.23 1.84
N ALA A 120 -14.36 3.45 1.78
CA ALA A 120 -15.08 4.10 2.87
C ALA A 120 -16.60 4.07 2.71
N GLY A 121 -17.10 3.77 1.51
CA GLY A 121 -18.54 3.66 1.26
C GLY A 121 -18.85 3.15 -0.13
N TYR A 122 -20.14 3.01 -0.42
CA TYR A 122 -20.64 2.71 -1.74
C TYR A 122 -21.97 3.43 -2.04
N THR A 123 -22.28 3.57 -3.32
CA THR A 123 -23.60 3.99 -3.79
C THR A 123 -24.22 2.88 -4.62
N VAL A 124 -25.55 2.83 -4.66
CA VAL A 124 -26.32 1.91 -5.48
C VAL A 124 -27.15 2.67 -6.51
N SER A 125 -27.50 2.03 -7.62
CA SER A 125 -28.42 2.63 -8.58
C SER A 125 -29.18 1.56 -9.37
N ASP A 126 -30.41 1.85 -9.75
CA ASP A 126 -31.23 0.96 -10.58
C ASP A 126 -30.57 0.69 -11.93
N ARG A 127 -29.92 1.71 -12.52
CA ARG A 127 -29.19 1.58 -13.78
C ARG A 127 -28.04 0.58 -13.70
N ALA A 128 -27.39 0.47 -12.54
CA ALA A 128 -26.28 -0.46 -12.32
C ALA A 128 -26.75 -1.84 -11.82
N GLU A 129 -28.05 -2.01 -11.57
CA GLU A 129 -28.62 -3.22 -10.95
C GLU A 129 -27.87 -3.62 -9.65
N GLY A 130 -27.49 -2.63 -8.83
CA GLY A 130 -26.70 -2.84 -7.62
C GLY A 130 -25.64 -1.75 -7.42
N LEU A 131 -24.38 -2.16 -7.19
CA LEU A 131 -23.26 -1.28 -6.92
C LEU A 131 -23.04 -0.29 -8.08
N ALA A 132 -23.22 1.00 -7.81
CA ALA A 132 -23.00 2.07 -8.76
C ALA A 132 -21.60 2.67 -8.66
N ALA A 133 -21.11 2.87 -7.43
CA ALA A 133 -19.76 3.37 -7.21
C ALA A 133 -19.25 3.09 -5.80
N LEU A 134 -17.92 3.18 -5.63
CA LEU A 134 -17.23 3.09 -4.36
C LEU A 134 -16.68 4.45 -3.95
N GLY A 135 -16.82 4.80 -2.67
CA GLY A 135 -16.17 5.95 -2.05
C GLY A 135 -14.76 5.58 -1.60
N MET A 136 -13.75 6.25 -2.17
CA MET A 136 -12.34 6.06 -1.86
C MET A 136 -11.88 7.02 -0.77
N ALA A 137 -10.98 6.55 0.09
CA ALA A 137 -10.38 7.34 1.15
C ALA A 137 -8.93 6.94 1.41
N GLU A 138 -8.20 7.79 2.13
CA GLU A 138 -6.82 7.57 2.58
C GLU A 138 -6.69 7.97 4.05
N PHE A 139 -5.81 7.29 4.79
CA PHE A 139 -5.42 7.74 6.11
C PHE A 139 -4.34 8.83 5.99
N GLU A 140 -4.59 9.96 6.63
CA GLU A 140 -3.66 11.08 6.75
C GLU A 140 -3.65 11.50 8.23
N ASP A 141 -2.48 11.44 8.87
CA ASP A 141 -2.31 11.71 10.32
C ASP A 141 -3.26 10.92 11.24
N GLY A 142 -3.64 9.71 10.81
CA GLY A 142 -4.57 8.83 11.52
C GLY A 142 -6.04 9.18 11.33
N GLU A 143 -6.41 10.22 10.57
CA GLU A 143 -7.79 10.46 10.18
C GLU A 143 -8.04 9.92 8.78
N LEU A 144 -9.26 9.43 8.53
CA LEU A 144 -9.66 8.95 7.22
C LEU A 144 -10.19 10.12 6.38
N HIS A 145 -9.55 10.43 5.26
CA HIS A 145 -9.92 11.52 4.36
C HIS A 145 -10.51 11.01 3.06
N TYR A 146 -11.63 11.59 2.64
CA TYR A 146 -12.28 11.25 1.39
C TYR A 146 -11.45 11.68 0.18
N ARG A 147 -11.28 10.78 -0.79
CA ARG A 147 -10.50 11.01 -2.02
C ARG A 147 -11.33 10.93 -3.30
N GLY A 148 -12.64 10.68 -3.22
CA GLY A 148 -13.52 10.71 -4.39
C GLY A 148 -14.26 9.40 -4.63
N LYS A 149 -15.07 9.40 -5.70
CA LYS A 149 -15.97 8.30 -6.06
C LYS A 149 -15.45 7.59 -7.32
N VAL A 150 -15.50 6.25 -7.31
CA VAL A 150 -15.07 5.39 -8.42
C VAL A 150 -16.24 4.52 -8.85
N GLY A 151 -16.79 4.79 -10.02
CA GLY A 151 -17.97 4.09 -10.57
C GLY A 151 -17.70 3.19 -11.77
N THR A 152 -16.44 2.89 -12.06
CA THR A 152 -16.05 2.07 -13.23
C THR A 152 -14.95 1.08 -12.85
N GLY A 153 -14.78 0.02 -13.63
CA GLY A 153 -13.67 -0.93 -13.48
C GLY A 153 -14.03 -2.24 -12.76
N PHE A 154 -15.28 -2.44 -12.39
CA PHE A 154 -15.84 -3.73 -11.95
C PHE A 154 -16.82 -4.25 -13.00
N ASP A 155 -16.81 -5.56 -13.27
CA ASP A 155 -17.86 -6.23 -14.01
C ASP A 155 -19.07 -6.54 -13.10
N ARG A 156 -20.11 -7.17 -13.66
CA ARG A 156 -21.36 -7.44 -12.93
C ARG A 156 -21.12 -8.38 -11.74
N ASP A 157 -20.37 -9.45 -11.93
CA ASP A 157 -20.13 -10.46 -10.89
C ASP A 157 -19.28 -9.87 -9.76
N MET A 158 -18.25 -9.10 -10.11
CA MET A 158 -17.43 -8.34 -9.16
C MET A 158 -18.26 -7.32 -8.37
N ALA A 159 -19.15 -6.59 -9.04
CA ALA A 159 -20.03 -5.61 -8.40
C ALA A 159 -20.95 -6.27 -7.37
N THR A 160 -21.52 -7.43 -7.69
CA THR A 160 -22.37 -8.21 -6.78
C THR A 160 -21.58 -8.71 -5.57
N ASP A 161 -20.39 -9.31 -5.76
CA ASP A 161 -19.55 -9.79 -4.64
C ASP A 161 -19.10 -8.63 -3.74
N LEU A 162 -18.66 -7.51 -4.34
CA LEU A 162 -18.25 -6.32 -3.59
C LEU A 162 -19.39 -5.77 -2.74
N LEU A 163 -20.59 -5.63 -3.31
CA LEU A 163 -21.75 -5.13 -2.59
C LEU A 163 -22.07 -6.02 -1.38
N ALA A 164 -22.12 -7.34 -1.56
CA ALA A 164 -22.43 -8.28 -0.49
C ALA A 164 -21.40 -8.24 0.66
N ARG A 165 -20.12 -7.99 0.35
CA ARG A 165 -19.08 -7.80 1.37
C ARG A 165 -19.24 -6.47 2.10
N LEU A 166 -19.52 -5.39 1.37
CA LEU A 166 -19.60 -4.03 1.90
C LEU A 166 -20.84 -3.81 2.78
N GLU A 167 -21.98 -4.41 2.44
CA GLU A 167 -23.22 -4.31 3.24
C GLU A 167 -23.02 -4.77 4.68
N ARG A 168 -22.18 -5.80 4.89
CA ARG A 168 -21.82 -6.33 6.23
C ARG A 168 -20.98 -5.37 7.06
N LEU A 169 -20.43 -4.33 6.45
CA LEU A 169 -19.52 -3.37 7.08
C LEU A 169 -20.20 -2.02 7.38
N THR A 170 -21.51 -1.89 7.17
CA THR A 170 -22.25 -0.62 7.33
C THR A 170 -22.51 -0.25 8.79
N ALA A 171 -22.67 -1.23 9.67
CA ALA A 171 -23.05 -1.01 11.06
C ALA A 171 -21.99 -0.18 11.82
N GLY A 172 -22.39 1.00 12.31
CA GLY A 172 -21.51 1.90 13.06
C GLY A 172 -20.44 2.59 12.22
N ALA A 173 -20.53 2.56 10.89
CA ALA A 173 -19.63 3.27 10.02
C ALA A 173 -19.86 4.80 10.09
N THR A 174 -18.77 5.57 10.00
CA THR A 174 -18.79 7.03 9.98
C THR A 174 -18.20 7.55 8.67
N PRO A 175 -18.69 8.68 8.14
CA PRO A 175 -18.11 9.29 6.96
C PRO A 175 -16.65 9.72 7.22
N PRO A 176 -15.77 9.62 6.21
CA PRO A 176 -14.46 10.26 6.24
C PRO A 176 -14.55 11.78 6.35
N GLU A 177 -13.44 12.42 6.70
CA GLU A 177 -13.27 13.87 6.64
C GLU A 177 -13.25 14.37 5.18
N GLY A 178 -13.70 15.60 4.96
CA GLY A 178 -13.67 16.25 3.64
C GLY A 178 -14.72 15.77 2.64
N VAL A 179 -15.72 14.99 3.05
CA VAL A 179 -16.81 14.53 2.17
C VAL A 179 -17.71 15.71 1.76
N PRO A 180 -17.93 15.95 0.44
CA PRO A 180 -18.88 16.95 -0.02
C PRO A 180 -20.32 16.63 0.41
N ARG A 181 -21.14 17.65 0.73
CA ARG A 181 -22.52 17.50 1.23
C ARG A 181 -23.42 16.65 0.33
N GLU A 182 -23.25 16.76 -0.98
CA GLU A 182 -24.00 16.01 -1.98
C GLU A 182 -23.74 14.51 -1.87
N ILE A 183 -22.47 14.14 -1.72
CA ILE A 183 -22.03 12.75 -1.55
C ILE A 183 -22.43 12.22 -0.17
N MET A 184 -22.44 13.08 0.85
CA MET A 184 -22.76 12.69 2.23
C MET A 184 -24.12 12.00 2.36
N ARG A 185 -25.11 12.39 1.54
CA ARG A 185 -26.46 11.83 1.55
C ARG A 185 -26.65 10.63 0.62
N GLU A 186 -25.83 10.53 -0.43
CA GLU A 186 -25.92 9.45 -1.43
C GLU A 186 -25.21 8.18 -0.96
N MET A 187 -24.18 8.32 -0.12
CA MET A 187 -23.26 7.23 0.20
C MET A 187 -23.74 6.37 1.37
N HIS A 188 -23.71 5.05 1.18
CA HIS A 188 -23.73 4.06 2.25
C HIS A 188 -22.31 3.91 2.81
N TRP A 189 -22.07 4.42 4.01
CA TRP A 189 -20.77 4.36 4.66
C TRP A 189 -20.45 2.96 5.17
N VAL A 190 -19.18 2.56 5.06
CA VAL A 190 -18.68 1.27 5.57
C VAL A 190 -17.46 1.46 6.45
N LYS A 191 -17.22 0.51 7.34
CA LYS A 191 -15.98 0.46 8.11
C LYS A 191 -14.77 0.33 7.15
N PRO A 192 -13.66 1.06 7.38
CA PRO A 192 -12.49 1.12 6.49
C PRO A 192 -11.62 -0.16 6.57
N LEU A 193 -12.18 -1.32 6.21
CA LEU A 193 -11.51 -2.62 6.32
C LEU A 193 -11.03 -3.19 4.98
N LEU A 194 -11.53 -2.66 3.88
CA LEU A 194 -11.16 -3.09 2.54
C LEU A 194 -10.41 -1.97 1.82
N SER A 195 -9.36 -2.33 1.11
CA SER A 195 -8.65 -1.41 0.23
C SER A 195 -8.75 -1.89 -1.22
N ALA A 196 -8.66 -0.97 -2.16
CA ALA A 196 -8.75 -1.22 -3.58
C ALA A 196 -7.63 -0.49 -4.33
N ARG A 197 -7.07 -1.17 -5.33
CA ARG A 197 -6.18 -0.54 -6.29
C ARG A 197 -7.02 0.23 -7.30
N VAL A 198 -6.72 1.52 -7.47
CA VAL A 198 -7.44 2.42 -8.36
C VAL A 198 -6.48 3.09 -9.31
N ARG A 199 -6.85 3.10 -10.59
CA ARG A 199 -6.17 3.86 -11.64
C ARG A 199 -6.90 5.18 -11.88
N TYR A 200 -6.21 6.30 -11.97
CA TYR A 200 -6.81 7.64 -12.08
C TYR A 200 -5.94 8.59 -12.93
N SER A 201 -6.53 9.68 -13.43
CA SER A 201 -5.80 10.62 -14.29
C SER A 201 -4.87 11.54 -13.51
N ASN A 202 -5.40 12.16 -12.45
CA ASN A 202 -4.71 13.12 -11.62
C ASN A 202 -5.45 13.29 -10.28
N ARG A 203 -4.77 13.93 -9.33
CA ARG A 203 -5.38 14.43 -8.10
C ARG A 203 -5.71 15.92 -8.24
N THR A 204 -6.72 16.38 -7.53
CA THR A 204 -7.04 17.79 -7.32
C THR A 204 -6.16 18.39 -6.22
N ALA A 205 -6.30 19.70 -5.96
CA ALA A 205 -5.55 20.39 -4.90
C ALA A 205 -5.88 19.87 -3.49
N ASP A 206 -7.11 19.37 -3.29
CA ASP A 206 -7.60 18.68 -2.10
C ASP A 206 -7.32 17.16 -2.10
N ASN A 207 -6.37 16.73 -2.95
CA ASN A 207 -5.93 15.34 -3.10
C ASN A 207 -7.00 14.33 -3.59
N ALA A 208 -8.18 14.78 -4.00
CA ALA A 208 -9.21 13.90 -4.57
C ALA A 208 -8.83 13.40 -5.98
N ILE A 209 -9.06 12.12 -6.26
CA ILE A 209 -8.78 11.49 -7.54
C ILE A 209 -9.83 11.84 -8.60
N ARG A 210 -9.37 12.06 -9.83
CA ARG A 210 -10.20 12.26 -11.01
C ARG A 210 -10.13 11.08 -11.97
N HIS A 211 -11.27 10.75 -12.58
CA HIS A 211 -11.40 9.67 -13.54
C HIS A 211 -10.86 8.33 -12.99
N GLY A 212 -11.24 8.01 -11.75
CA GLY A 212 -10.87 6.77 -11.10
C GLY A 212 -11.55 5.55 -11.72
N VAL A 213 -10.76 4.48 -11.89
CA VAL A 213 -11.15 3.18 -12.43
C VAL A 213 -10.65 2.12 -11.46
N PHE A 214 -11.57 1.33 -10.92
CA PHE A 214 -11.26 0.19 -10.06
C PHE A 214 -10.43 -0.83 -10.82
N ARG A 215 -9.41 -1.41 -10.16
CA ARG A 215 -8.55 -2.46 -10.76
C ARG A 215 -8.60 -3.76 -9.97
N GLY A 216 -9.04 -3.74 -8.72
CA GLY A 216 -9.12 -4.91 -7.87
C GLY A 216 -9.07 -4.53 -6.40
N LEU A 217 -9.56 -5.42 -5.54
CA LEU A 217 -9.28 -5.32 -4.11
C LEU A 217 -7.78 -5.52 -3.88
N ARG A 218 -7.23 -4.78 -2.91
CA ARG A 218 -5.94 -5.08 -2.36
C ARG A 218 -6.12 -6.12 -1.27
N ASP A 219 -5.56 -7.30 -1.52
CA ASP A 219 -5.38 -8.27 -0.46
C ASP A 219 -4.40 -7.70 0.56
N VAL A 220 -4.76 -7.76 1.84
CA VAL A 220 -3.82 -7.53 2.94
C VAL A 220 -2.90 -8.75 3.00
N GLY A 221 -1.93 -8.81 2.08
CA GLY A 221 -0.91 -9.84 1.99
C GLY A 221 -1.42 -11.22 1.57
N GLY A 222 -1.29 -11.54 0.27
CA GLY A 222 -0.90 -12.87 -0.21
C GLY A 222 -1.58 -14.11 0.39
N LEU A 223 -2.88 -14.08 0.68
CA LEU A 223 -3.62 -15.28 1.06
C LEU A 223 -4.64 -15.57 -0.04
N THR A 224 -4.19 -16.34 -1.03
CA THR A 224 -5.05 -17.27 -1.77
C THR A 224 -6.10 -17.79 -0.80
N THR A 225 -7.38 -17.64 -1.15
CA THR A 225 -8.51 -18.09 -0.33
C THR A 225 -8.21 -19.50 0.17
N PRO A 226 -7.87 -19.70 1.45
CA PRO A 226 -7.67 -21.06 1.91
C PRO A 226 -9.05 -21.68 1.89
N VAL A 227 -9.13 -22.86 1.28
CA VAL A 227 -10.20 -23.83 1.54
C VAL A 227 -10.54 -23.74 3.03
N PRO A 228 -11.82 -23.64 3.44
CA PRO A 228 -12.18 -23.52 4.84
C PRO A 228 -11.78 -24.81 5.56
N VAL A 229 -10.55 -24.84 6.05
CA VAL A 229 -10.12 -25.84 7.02
C VAL A 229 -10.94 -25.52 8.26
N LYS A 230 -11.76 -26.46 8.70
CA LYS A 230 -12.43 -26.43 10.00
C LYS A 230 -11.35 -26.30 11.08
N ARG A 231 -10.96 -25.07 11.42
CA ARG A 231 -9.93 -24.80 12.42
C ARG A 231 -10.53 -24.99 13.79
N LYS A 232 -9.70 -25.51 14.70
CA LYS A 232 -10.06 -25.67 16.11
C LYS A 232 -10.14 -24.27 16.73
N ARG A 233 -11.28 -23.94 17.33
CA ARG A 233 -11.43 -22.74 18.15
C ARG A 233 -10.45 -22.79 19.31
N LEU A 234 -9.53 -21.83 19.37
CA LEU A 234 -8.49 -21.73 20.41
C LEU A 234 -8.92 -20.79 21.54
N ILE A 235 -9.82 -19.84 21.26
CA ILE A 235 -10.41 -18.95 22.27
C ILE A 235 -11.72 -19.53 22.77
N ALA A 236 -11.76 -19.97 24.03
CA ALA A 236 -12.97 -20.47 24.68
C ALA A 236 -13.86 -19.32 25.19
N GLU A 237 -15.15 -19.61 25.41
CA GLU A 237 -16.09 -18.65 26.03
C GLU A 237 -15.62 -18.20 27.42
N SER A 238 -14.96 -19.09 28.17
CA SER A 238 -14.35 -18.75 29.46
C SER A 238 -13.23 -17.72 29.34
N ASP A 239 -12.46 -17.74 28.25
CA ASP A 239 -11.39 -16.76 28.02
C ASP A 239 -12.02 -15.38 27.77
N LEU A 240 -13.05 -15.34 26.91
CA LEU A 240 -13.81 -14.11 26.62
C LEU A 240 -14.45 -13.51 27.86
N ALA A 241 -15.05 -14.34 28.71
CA ALA A 241 -15.70 -13.90 29.94
C ALA A 241 -14.74 -13.24 30.95
N THR A 242 -13.43 -13.43 30.81
CA THR A 242 -12.42 -12.82 31.71
C THR A 242 -11.87 -11.48 31.23
N ILE A 243 -12.23 -11.04 30.01
CA ILE A 243 -11.72 -9.80 29.44
C ILE A 243 -12.59 -8.63 29.91
N TRP A 244 -11.98 -7.69 30.62
CA TRP A 244 -12.60 -6.41 30.95
C TRP A 244 -11.93 -5.27 30.17
N VAL A 245 -12.69 -4.59 29.32
CA VAL A 245 -12.21 -3.43 28.56
C VAL A 245 -12.70 -2.15 29.21
N THR A 246 -11.79 -1.37 29.79
CA THR A 246 -12.10 -0.02 30.28
C THR A 246 -12.05 0.99 29.14
N ASN A 247 -12.90 2.02 29.22
CA ASN A 247 -13.08 3.03 28.19
C ASN A 247 -13.30 2.41 26.80
N PRO A 248 -14.32 1.53 26.64
CA PRO A 248 -14.53 0.75 25.42
C PRO A 248 -14.74 1.64 24.19
N GLU A 249 -15.38 2.80 24.36
CA GLU A 249 -15.68 3.76 23.28
C GLU A 249 -14.48 4.64 22.86
N ARG A 250 -13.35 4.54 23.57
CA ARG A 250 -12.15 5.32 23.23
C ARG A 250 -11.68 4.95 21.84
N ARG A 251 -11.57 5.93 20.95
CA ARG A 251 -11.06 5.71 19.59
C ARG A 251 -9.54 5.68 19.54
N LEU A 252 -9.05 4.80 18.68
CA LEU A 252 -7.65 4.64 18.32
C LEU A 252 -7.51 5.11 16.87
N PHE A 253 -6.41 5.78 16.55
CA PHE A 253 -6.15 6.34 15.22
C PHE A 253 -7.22 7.36 14.83
N GLY A 254 -7.27 8.48 15.55
CA GLY A 254 -8.17 9.60 15.22
C GLY A 254 -9.64 9.41 15.65
N LYS A 255 -10.48 10.38 15.26
CA LYS A 255 -11.92 10.46 15.57
C LYS A 255 -12.76 9.47 14.78
N THR A 256 -12.25 9.02 13.64
CA THR A 256 -12.94 8.06 12.75
C THR A 256 -12.44 6.63 12.92
N GLY A 257 -11.33 6.42 13.63
CA GLY A 257 -10.73 5.11 13.84
C GLY A 257 -11.50 4.19 14.79
N PRO A 258 -11.08 2.91 14.88
CA PRO A 258 -11.74 1.88 15.66
C PRO A 258 -11.75 2.23 17.15
N THR A 259 -12.80 1.80 17.85
CA THR A 259 -12.83 1.89 19.30
C THR A 259 -11.92 0.84 19.93
N LYS A 260 -11.56 1.05 21.19
CA LYS A 260 -10.81 0.09 21.98
C LYS A 260 -11.55 -1.26 22.10
N LEU A 261 -12.89 -1.21 22.16
CA LEU A 261 -13.72 -2.40 22.10
C LEU A 261 -13.64 -3.08 20.73
N ASP A 262 -13.65 -2.33 19.62
CA ASP A 262 -13.49 -2.92 18.28
C ASP A 262 -12.17 -3.70 18.18
N ILE A 263 -11.06 -3.20 18.76
CA ILE A 263 -9.79 -3.94 18.78
C ILE A 263 -9.89 -5.22 19.60
N ALA A 264 -10.50 -5.17 20.78
CA ALA A 264 -10.69 -6.37 21.61
C ALA A 264 -11.56 -7.42 20.90
N VAL A 265 -12.65 -6.98 20.26
CA VAL A 265 -13.53 -7.84 19.46
C VAL A 265 -12.78 -8.40 18.25
N TYR A 266 -11.98 -7.58 17.57
CA TYR A 266 -11.16 -8.02 16.45
C TYR A 266 -10.21 -9.14 16.90
N TYR A 267 -9.48 -8.97 18.00
CA TYR A 267 -8.62 -10.02 18.54
C TYR A 267 -9.38 -11.29 18.91
N ALA A 268 -10.58 -11.19 19.48
CA ALA A 268 -11.43 -12.35 19.72
C ALA A 268 -11.81 -13.08 18.42
N LEU A 269 -12.09 -12.34 17.35
CA LEU A 269 -12.48 -12.91 16.05
C LEU A 269 -11.32 -13.55 15.28
N VAL A 270 -10.15 -12.91 15.28
CA VAL A 270 -8.98 -13.39 14.51
C VAL A 270 -8.00 -14.21 15.34
N GLY A 271 -8.22 -14.33 16.65
CA GLY A 271 -7.29 -14.98 17.56
C GLY A 271 -6.98 -16.43 17.20
N ASP A 272 -7.94 -17.17 16.66
CA ASP A 272 -7.71 -18.55 16.16
C ASP A 272 -6.68 -18.60 15.01
N PHE A 273 -6.52 -17.49 14.28
CA PHE A 273 -5.50 -17.32 13.24
C PHE A 273 -4.18 -16.80 13.81
N MET A 274 -4.22 -15.89 14.80
CA MET A 274 -3.02 -15.23 15.32
C MET A 274 -2.30 -16.05 16.40
N LEU A 275 -3.04 -16.68 17.31
CA LEU A 275 -2.49 -17.36 18.49
C LEU A 275 -1.43 -18.43 18.18
N PRO A 276 -1.56 -19.28 17.13
CA PRO A 276 -0.52 -20.24 16.76
C PRO A 276 0.84 -19.59 16.45
N HIS A 277 0.82 -18.31 16.05
CA HIS A 277 2.02 -17.54 15.71
C HIS A 277 2.52 -16.66 16.87
N ILE A 278 1.78 -16.59 17.99
CA ILE A 278 2.09 -15.70 19.12
C ILE A 278 2.42 -16.48 20.40
N ILE A 279 1.66 -17.53 20.70
CA ILE A 279 1.77 -18.22 21.98
C ILE A 279 3.18 -18.78 22.20
N GLY A 280 3.75 -18.48 23.36
CA GLY A 280 5.04 -18.96 23.83
C GLY A 280 6.25 -18.38 23.09
N ARG A 281 6.03 -17.33 22.28
CA ARG A 281 7.09 -16.68 21.50
C ARG A 281 7.47 -15.33 22.08
N PRO A 282 8.77 -14.97 22.02
CA PRO A 282 9.19 -13.61 22.32
C PRO A 282 8.42 -12.61 21.44
N VAL A 283 7.90 -11.56 22.06
CA VAL A 283 7.07 -10.56 21.37
C VAL A 283 7.49 -9.14 21.76
N SER A 284 7.55 -8.26 20.75
CA SER A 284 7.52 -6.81 20.95
C SER A 284 6.11 -6.31 20.65
N LEU A 285 5.58 -5.46 21.52
CA LEU A 285 4.20 -4.98 21.42
C LEU A 285 4.21 -3.52 20.96
N VAL A 286 3.39 -3.14 19.97
CA VAL A 286 3.14 -1.73 19.69
C VAL A 286 1.91 -1.31 20.48
N ARG A 287 2.09 -0.33 21.37
CA ARG A 287 1.02 0.20 22.22
C ARG A 287 0.69 1.63 21.82
N CYS A 288 -0.61 1.93 21.77
CA CYS A 288 -1.15 3.26 21.55
C CYS A 288 -2.04 3.67 22.74
N PRO A 289 -1.48 3.98 23.94
CA PRO A 289 -2.28 4.16 25.15
C PRO A 289 -3.22 5.36 25.06
N THR A 290 -2.81 6.40 24.33
CA THR A 290 -3.61 7.62 24.16
C THR A 290 -4.63 7.49 23.01
N GLY A 291 -4.45 6.49 22.15
CA GLY A 291 -5.16 6.32 20.88
C GLY A 291 -4.69 7.22 19.75
N LYS A 292 -3.70 8.08 19.96
CA LYS A 292 -3.12 8.91 18.88
C LYS A 292 -1.93 8.18 18.23
N PRO A 293 -1.85 8.13 16.89
CA PRO A 293 -0.75 7.43 16.19
C PRO A 293 0.65 7.88 16.63
N GLN A 294 0.85 9.17 16.84
CA GLN A 294 2.13 9.75 17.26
C GLN A 294 2.58 9.36 18.67
N ASP A 295 1.64 8.90 19.50
CA ASP A 295 1.93 8.46 20.87
C ASP A 295 2.11 6.93 20.94
N CYS A 296 2.09 6.24 19.79
CA CYS A 296 2.30 4.81 19.73
C CYS A 296 3.80 4.48 19.85
N PHE A 297 4.14 3.43 20.58
CA PHE A 297 5.54 3.05 20.80
C PHE A 297 5.72 1.54 20.99
N PHE A 298 6.95 1.07 20.79
CA PHE A 298 7.36 -0.31 21.03
C PHE A 298 7.62 -0.56 22.52
N GLN A 299 6.92 -1.54 23.08
CA GLN A 299 7.10 -2.04 24.44
C GLN A 299 7.75 -3.43 24.37
N ARG A 300 8.96 -3.56 24.92
CA ARG A 300 9.74 -4.81 24.99
C ARG A 300 9.94 -5.34 26.41
N HIS A 301 9.62 -4.52 27.41
CA HIS A 301 9.84 -4.82 28.83
C HIS A 301 8.51 -4.85 29.59
N ALA A 302 8.53 -5.37 30.81
CA ALA A 302 7.35 -5.38 31.68
C ALA A 302 6.80 -3.95 31.91
N PHE A 303 5.49 -3.85 32.15
CA PHE A 303 4.83 -2.58 32.45
C PHE A 303 3.80 -2.74 33.56
N THR A 304 3.41 -1.62 34.17
CA THR A 304 2.47 -1.62 35.30
C THR A 304 1.11 -2.19 34.90
N GLY A 305 0.62 -3.15 35.69
CA GLY A 305 -0.66 -3.82 35.45
C GLY A 305 -0.64 -4.89 34.37
N MET A 306 0.53 -5.28 33.87
CA MET A 306 0.68 -6.33 32.86
C MET A 306 -0.08 -7.61 33.26
N PRO A 307 -0.83 -8.24 32.32
CA PRO A 307 -1.55 -9.46 32.61
C PRO A 307 -0.59 -10.58 33.08
N PRO A 308 -0.99 -11.41 34.07
CA PRO A 308 -0.15 -12.54 34.52
C PRO A 308 0.21 -13.54 33.42
N SER A 309 -0.65 -13.66 32.40
CA SER A 309 -0.45 -14.51 31.23
C SER A 309 0.50 -13.92 30.18
N VAL A 310 1.11 -12.76 30.45
CA VAL A 310 2.23 -12.22 29.68
C VAL A 310 3.49 -12.43 30.51
N ALA A 311 4.27 -13.43 30.14
CA ALA A 311 5.48 -13.80 30.85
C ALA A 311 6.62 -12.82 30.52
N VAL A 312 7.48 -12.63 31.52
CA VAL A 312 8.76 -11.94 31.38
C VAL A 312 9.85 -13.00 31.51
N PHE A 313 10.81 -12.99 30.61
CA PHE A 313 11.97 -13.89 30.68
C PHE A 313 13.24 -13.16 30.26
N GLU A 314 14.37 -13.69 30.68
CA GLU A 314 15.69 -13.16 30.33
C GLU A 314 16.36 -14.04 29.29
N SER A 315 17.08 -13.41 28.37
CA SER A 315 17.97 -14.10 27.44
C SER A 315 19.25 -13.31 27.28
N THR A 316 20.37 -14.03 27.21
CA THR A 316 21.68 -13.47 26.93
C THR A 316 21.93 -13.51 25.42
N ASN A 317 22.35 -12.40 24.84
CA ASN A 317 22.72 -12.35 23.42
C ASN A 317 24.15 -12.92 23.20
N SER A 318 24.58 -12.99 21.94
CA SER A 318 25.93 -13.46 21.56
C SER A 318 27.08 -12.60 22.11
N GLU A 319 26.78 -11.38 22.59
CA GLU A 319 27.75 -10.44 23.15
C GLU A 319 27.83 -10.55 24.69
N GLY A 320 27.09 -11.49 25.30
CA GLY A 320 27.07 -11.69 26.75
C GLY A 320 26.14 -10.72 27.50
N GLU A 321 25.36 -9.89 26.80
CA GLU A 321 24.38 -9.00 27.41
C GLU A 321 23.07 -9.74 27.71
N THR A 322 22.67 -9.78 28.98
CA THR A 322 21.36 -10.30 29.39
C THR A 322 20.30 -9.21 29.23
N LYS A 323 19.26 -9.50 28.45
CA LYS A 323 18.11 -8.61 28.22
C LYS A 323 16.81 -9.30 28.58
N THR A 324 15.84 -8.50 28.99
CA THR A 324 14.51 -8.94 29.39
C THR A 324 13.52 -8.79 28.24
N TYR A 325 12.73 -9.82 28.00
CA TYR A 325 11.75 -9.93 26.91
C TYR A 325 10.37 -10.35 27.42
N LEU A 326 9.35 -10.12 26.60
CA LEU A 326 7.97 -10.53 26.85
C LEU A 326 7.60 -11.74 26.01
N SER A 327 6.71 -12.59 26.53
CA SER A 327 6.05 -13.66 25.78
C SER A 327 4.59 -13.76 26.20
N VAL A 328 3.69 -14.01 25.25
CA VAL A 328 2.26 -14.23 25.53
C VAL A 328 2.04 -15.73 25.68
N GLU A 329 1.56 -16.17 26.83
CA GLU A 329 1.54 -17.61 27.16
C GLU A 329 0.23 -18.30 26.80
N ASP A 330 -0.86 -17.55 26.65
CA ASP A 330 -2.19 -18.12 26.39
C ASP A 330 -3.12 -17.11 25.69
N ALA A 331 -4.33 -17.58 25.34
CA ALA A 331 -5.38 -16.76 24.75
C ALA A 331 -5.81 -15.58 25.64
N LYS A 332 -5.81 -15.78 26.97
CA LYS A 332 -6.19 -14.76 27.94
C LYS A 332 -5.22 -13.59 27.95
N GLY A 333 -3.91 -13.88 27.92
CA GLY A 333 -2.85 -12.87 27.82
C GLY A 333 -2.96 -12.08 26.52
N TYR A 334 -3.14 -12.78 25.39
CA TYR A 334 -3.36 -12.17 24.08
C TYR A 334 -4.55 -11.20 24.09
N LEU A 335 -5.70 -11.64 24.60
CA LEU A 335 -6.92 -10.83 24.63
C LEU A 335 -6.82 -9.66 25.62
N ALA A 336 -6.20 -9.89 26.78
CA ALA A 336 -6.00 -8.86 27.78
C ALA A 336 -5.10 -7.71 27.28
N LEU A 337 -4.22 -7.95 26.30
CA LEU A 337 -3.36 -6.90 25.75
C LEU A 337 -4.13 -5.80 24.99
N ALA A 338 -5.33 -6.07 24.48
CA ALA A 338 -6.20 -5.04 23.92
C ALA A 338 -6.56 -3.96 24.96
N GLN A 339 -6.77 -4.37 26.22
CA GLN A 339 -7.05 -3.44 27.33
C GLN A 339 -5.87 -2.48 27.58
N PHE A 340 -4.64 -2.87 27.23
CA PHE A 340 -3.44 -2.05 27.37
C PHE A 340 -3.12 -1.23 26.11
N GLY A 341 -4.02 -1.22 25.13
CA GLY A 341 -3.86 -0.48 23.87
C GLY A 341 -2.82 -1.10 22.94
N VAL A 342 -2.55 -2.40 23.05
CA VAL A 342 -1.71 -3.10 22.08
C VAL A 342 -2.46 -3.23 20.78
N VAL A 343 -1.87 -2.72 19.69
CA VAL A 343 -2.44 -2.74 18.34
C VAL A 343 -1.66 -3.62 17.37
N GLU A 344 -0.40 -3.96 17.70
CA GLU A 344 0.42 -4.86 16.89
C GLU A 344 1.26 -5.80 17.76
N PHE A 345 1.50 -7.00 17.22
CA PHE A 345 2.34 -8.04 17.80
C PHE A 345 3.49 -8.35 16.85
N HIS A 346 4.71 -8.18 17.33
CA HIS A 346 5.94 -8.45 16.57
C HIS A 346 6.66 -9.63 17.20
N THR A 347 6.36 -10.82 16.68
CA THR A 347 6.86 -12.10 17.23
C THR A 347 8.15 -12.52 16.58
N TRP A 348 8.97 -13.24 17.34
CA TRP A 348 10.15 -13.91 16.79
C TRP A 348 9.74 -15.22 16.12
N GLY A 349 10.52 -15.64 15.12
CA GLY A 349 10.36 -16.94 14.44
C GLY A 349 10.77 -18.15 15.29
N THR A 350 10.93 -17.99 16.60
CA THR A 350 11.42 -19.00 17.55
C THR A 350 10.53 -19.06 18.79
N HIS A 351 10.43 -20.22 19.44
CA HIS A 351 9.78 -20.35 20.75
C HIS A 351 10.70 -19.87 21.88
N ARG A 352 10.16 -19.29 22.96
CA ARG A 352 10.96 -18.70 24.06
C ARG A 352 11.87 -19.71 24.77
N THR A 353 11.50 -20.99 24.74
CA THR A 353 12.27 -22.09 25.34
C THR A 353 13.39 -22.62 24.43
N LYS A 354 13.44 -22.19 23.17
CA LYS A 354 14.38 -22.64 22.13
C LYS A 354 14.72 -21.48 21.17
N LEU A 355 15.30 -20.42 21.71
CA LEU A 355 15.61 -19.19 20.96
C LEU A 355 16.61 -19.40 19.82
N ASP A 356 17.41 -20.45 19.90
CA ASP A 356 18.42 -20.87 18.91
C ASP A 356 17.84 -21.73 17.77
N LYS A 357 16.55 -22.08 17.81
CA LYS A 357 15.90 -22.99 16.86
C LYS A 357 14.66 -22.35 16.23
N PRO A 358 14.83 -21.57 15.14
CA PRO A 358 13.69 -21.00 14.44
C PRO A 358 12.84 -22.09 13.80
N ASP A 359 11.53 -21.93 13.90
CA ASP A 359 10.51 -22.85 13.37
C ASP A 359 9.50 -22.13 12.46
N GLN A 360 9.71 -20.84 12.21
CA GLN A 360 8.99 -20.02 11.23
C GLN A 360 10.01 -19.26 10.37
N ILE A 361 9.69 -19.05 9.08
CA ILE A 361 10.49 -18.32 8.10
C ILE A 361 9.91 -16.91 7.94
#